data_AF-A0A0J6LDH5-F1
#
_entry.id   AF-A0A0J6LDH5-F1
#
_cell.length_a   1.000
_cell.length_b   1.000
_cell.length_c   1.000
_cell.angle_alpha   90.00
_cell.angle_beta   90.00
_cell.angle_gamma   90.00
#
_symmetry.space_group_name_H-M   'P 1'
#
loop_
_entity.id
_entity.type
_entity.pdbx_description
1 polymer ?
#
loop_
_entity_poly.entity_id
_entity_poly.type
_entity_poly.pdbx_seq_one_letter_code
_entity_poly.pdbx_strand_id
1 'polypeptide(L)'
;MTQPFIKKAVLISTLTMSTILSTTIPFNVLAAPNPAIQMQQENLTDEIMKLSFEGNLNDSSASNHIISYENGNPSFTDGRINKALKFKSTSQKNASYIDLGDTSQLKFGEHTDFTISFWVKSSGVNADPAIISNKDWNSGGNLGWFIGLSV
;
A
#
# COMPACT_ATOMS: atom_id res chain seq x y z
N MET A 1 -14.86 -43.07 5.16
CA MET A 1 -13.61 -42.37 4.78
C MET A 1 -13.90 -40.88 4.72
N THR A 2 -13.55 -40.14 5.77
CA THR A 2 -13.75 -38.69 5.89
C THR A 2 -12.41 -37.99 5.69
N GLN A 3 -12.30 -37.15 4.67
CA GLN A 3 -11.11 -36.37 4.35
C GLN A 3 -10.87 -35.26 5.39
N PRO A 4 -9.62 -34.97 5.81
CA PRO A 4 -9.38 -33.86 6.73
C PRO A 4 -9.29 -32.53 5.97
N PHE A 5 -10.03 -31.54 6.46
CA PHE A 5 -10.01 -30.15 6.00
C PHE A 5 -8.72 -29.49 6.50
N ILE A 6 -7.78 -29.17 5.61
CA ILE A 6 -6.57 -28.40 5.98
C ILE A 6 -6.96 -26.92 6.07
N LYS A 7 -7.04 -26.37 7.28
CA LYS A 7 -7.11 -24.92 7.50
C LYS A 7 -5.75 -24.31 7.15
N LYS A 8 -5.67 -23.58 6.03
CA LYS A 8 -4.51 -22.75 5.70
C LYS A 8 -4.51 -21.53 6.62
N ALA A 9 -3.70 -21.56 7.67
CA ALA A 9 -3.38 -20.36 8.46
C ALA A 9 -2.23 -19.63 7.76
N VAL A 10 -2.49 -18.41 7.26
CA VAL A 10 -1.46 -17.52 6.71
C VAL A 10 -1.08 -16.56 7.83
N LEU A 11 0.18 -16.65 8.28
CA LEU A 11 0.75 -15.72 9.25
C LEU A 11 1.36 -14.55 8.48
N ILE A 12 0.80 -13.35 8.63
CA ILE A 12 1.36 -12.11 8.10
C ILE A 12 2.12 -11.46 9.26
N SER A 13 3.45 -11.48 9.24
CA SER A 13 4.26 -10.70 10.18
C SER A 13 4.68 -9.39 9.53
N THR A 14 4.12 -8.27 9.96
CA THR A 14 4.67 -6.94 9.70
C THR A 14 5.85 -6.70 10.65
N LEU A 15 7.01 -6.31 10.12
CA LEU A 15 8.12 -5.83 10.93
C LEU A 15 7.79 -4.41 11.40
N THR A 16 7.47 -4.22 12.68
CA THR A 16 7.37 -2.90 13.29
C THR A 16 8.71 -2.57 13.95
N MET A 17 9.37 -1.49 13.49
CA MET A 17 10.55 -0.97 14.16
C MET A 17 10.10 0.05 15.20
N SER A 18 9.77 -0.40 16.41
CA SER A 18 9.48 0.50 17.53
C SER A 18 10.77 0.83 18.26
N THR A 19 11.22 2.09 18.21
CA THR A 19 12.18 2.59 19.21
C THR A 19 11.42 2.83 20.50
N ILE A 20 11.52 1.88 21.43
CA ILE A 20 10.81 1.93 22.71
C ILE A 20 11.58 2.89 23.63
N LEU A 21 11.15 4.16 23.69
CA LEU A 21 11.44 5.01 24.85
C LEU A 21 10.30 4.81 25.86
N SER A 22 10.45 3.75 26.66
CA SER A 22 9.82 3.50 27.97
C SER A 22 8.41 4.06 28.23
N THR A 23 7.40 3.20 28.25
CA THR A 23 6.61 2.89 29.48
C THR A 23 5.93 1.53 29.31
N THR A 24 5.81 0.80 30.41
CA THR A 24 5.38 -0.61 30.52
C THR A 24 4.07 -0.95 29.82
N ILE A 25 4.09 -1.98 28.96
CA ILE A 25 2.87 -2.69 28.54
C ILE A 25 2.59 -3.78 29.59
N PRO A 26 1.45 -3.76 30.31
CA PRO A 26 1.08 -4.88 31.16
C PRO A 26 0.62 -6.05 30.27
N PHE A 27 1.55 -6.90 29.85
CA PHE A 27 1.21 -8.21 29.28
C PHE A 27 0.89 -9.18 30.43
N ASN A 28 -0.39 -9.29 30.80
CA ASN A 28 -0.85 -10.42 31.60
C ASN A 28 -1.16 -11.60 30.67
N VAL A 29 -0.13 -12.38 30.32
CA VAL A 29 -0.28 -13.66 29.59
C VAL A 29 -0.08 -14.81 30.58
N LEU A 30 -1.02 -15.00 31.52
CA LEU A 30 -0.98 -16.18 32.41
C LEU A 30 -2.32 -16.88 32.61
N ALA A 31 -3.35 -16.64 31.78
CA ALA A 31 -4.56 -17.47 31.84
C ALA A 31 -5.41 -17.45 30.55
N ALA A 32 -5.07 -18.27 29.56
CA ALA A 32 -6.06 -18.86 28.65
C ALA A 32 -5.44 -20.03 27.86
N PRO A 33 -6.01 -21.25 27.90
CA PRO A 33 -5.50 -22.39 27.15
C PRO A 33 -6.05 -22.39 25.71
N ASN A 34 -5.87 -21.29 24.97
CA ASN A 34 -6.30 -21.23 23.58
C ASN A 34 -5.22 -20.53 22.73
N PRO A 35 -4.67 -21.17 21.68
CA PRO A 35 -3.81 -20.48 20.73
C PRO A 35 -4.71 -19.63 19.83
N ALA A 36 -5.24 -18.54 20.37
CA ALA A 36 -5.87 -17.52 19.57
C ALA A 36 -4.75 -16.82 18.81
N ILE A 37 -4.66 -17.06 17.49
CA ILE A 37 -3.93 -16.17 16.59
C ILE A 37 -4.66 -14.82 16.70
N GLN A 38 -4.12 -13.92 17.52
CA GLN A 38 -4.58 -12.53 17.54
C GLN A 38 -4.08 -11.88 16.26
N MET A 39 -4.96 -11.77 15.27
CA MET A 39 -4.79 -10.83 14.17
C MET A 39 -4.90 -9.43 14.78
N GLN A 40 -3.78 -8.83 15.14
CA GLN A 40 -3.74 -7.44 15.58
C GLN A 40 -3.93 -6.58 14.34
N GLN A 41 -5.17 -6.14 14.11
CA GLN A 41 -5.44 -5.04 13.20
C GLN A 41 -4.85 -3.80 13.86
N GLU A 42 -3.63 -3.44 13.49
CA GLU A 42 -3.05 -2.15 13.86
C GLU A 42 -3.98 -1.07 13.33
N ASN A 43 -4.56 -0.31 14.24
CA ASN A 43 -5.31 0.88 13.91
C ASN A 43 -4.26 1.98 13.77
N LEU A 44 -3.69 2.11 12.56
CA LEU A 44 -2.75 3.17 12.25
C LEU A 44 -3.52 4.49 12.27
N THR A 45 -3.53 5.17 13.42
CA THR A 45 -4.26 6.43 13.60
C THR A 45 -3.81 7.53 12.65
N ASP A 46 -2.59 7.39 12.12
CA ASP A 46 -1.95 8.35 11.22
C ASP A 46 -1.95 7.85 9.76
N GLU A 47 -2.70 6.79 9.44
CA GLU A 47 -2.88 6.33 8.06
C GLU A 47 -3.73 7.34 7.29
N ILE A 48 -3.08 8.07 6.39
CA ILE A 48 -3.72 9.11 5.58
C ILE A 48 -4.36 8.58 4.30
N MET A 49 -3.99 7.38 3.83
CA MET A 49 -4.52 6.78 2.61
C MET A 49 -4.40 5.26 2.65
N LYS A 50 -5.48 4.57 2.29
CA LYS A 50 -5.55 3.11 2.22
C LYS A 50 -6.36 2.62 1.04
N LEU A 51 -5.66 2.12 0.03
CA LEU A 51 -6.23 1.61 -1.21
C LEU A 51 -6.18 0.07 -1.24
N SER A 52 -7.34 -0.55 -0.99
CA SER A 52 -7.46 -2.02 -1.01
C SER A 52 -7.70 -2.60 -2.40
N PHE A 53 -8.09 -1.75 -3.37
CA PHE A 53 -8.34 -2.14 -4.77
C PHE A 53 -9.36 -3.28 -4.96
N GLU A 54 -10.40 -3.31 -4.12
CA GLU A 54 -11.47 -4.32 -4.15
C GLU A 54 -12.53 -4.03 -5.22
N GLY A 55 -12.10 -3.84 -6.47
CA GLY A 55 -12.96 -3.48 -7.60
C GLY A 55 -13.31 -2.00 -7.70
N ASN A 56 -12.69 -1.16 -6.87
CA ASN A 56 -12.85 0.30 -6.87
C ASN A 56 -11.57 0.98 -6.36
N LEU A 57 -11.51 2.31 -6.45
CA LEU A 57 -10.40 3.14 -5.95
C LEU A 57 -10.71 3.83 -4.62
N ASN A 58 -11.66 3.32 -3.84
CA ASN A 58 -12.06 4.00 -2.61
C ASN A 58 -10.89 4.00 -1.62
N ASP A 59 -10.59 5.18 -1.11
CA ASP A 59 -9.73 5.34 0.04
C ASP A 59 -10.52 4.95 1.30
N SER A 60 -10.07 3.87 1.94
CA SER A 60 -10.67 3.34 3.17
C SER A 60 -10.05 3.92 4.45
N SER A 61 -9.15 4.90 4.31
CA SER A 61 -8.63 5.68 5.43
C SER A 61 -9.70 6.63 5.99
N ALA A 62 -9.40 7.27 7.12
CA ALA A 62 -10.25 8.32 7.66
C ALA A 62 -10.29 9.58 6.77
N SER A 63 -9.29 9.79 5.89
CA SER A 63 -9.22 10.95 5.01
C SER A 63 -10.18 10.87 3.82
N ASN A 64 -10.54 9.65 3.39
CA ASN A 64 -11.49 9.36 2.31
C ASN A 64 -11.23 10.22 1.05
N HIS A 65 -10.00 10.16 0.53
CA HIS A 65 -9.59 10.89 -0.65
C HIS A 65 -10.39 10.50 -1.90
N ILE A 66 -10.64 11.48 -2.77
CA ILE A 66 -11.25 11.27 -4.09
C ILE A 66 -10.14 10.95 -5.08
N ILE A 67 -10.25 9.79 -5.73
CA ILE A 67 -9.22 9.26 -6.62
C ILE A 67 -9.86 9.02 -8.00
N SER A 68 -9.19 9.50 -9.05
CA SER A 68 -9.66 9.36 -10.44
C SER A 68 -8.75 8.43 -11.25
N TYR A 69 -9.33 7.87 -12.31
CA TYR A 69 -8.58 7.21 -13.36
C TYR A 69 -8.15 8.23 -14.40
N GLU A 70 -6.88 8.18 -14.79
CA GLU A 70 -6.33 9.06 -15.81
C GLU A 70 -5.69 8.28 -16.96
N ASN A 71 -5.85 8.82 -18.16
CA ASN A 71 -5.30 8.26 -19.41
C ASN A 71 -5.68 6.77 -19.64
N GLY A 72 -6.88 6.38 -19.19
CA GLY A 72 -7.44 5.04 -19.33
C GLY A 72 -7.98 4.48 -18.02
N ASN A 73 -8.56 3.28 -18.07
CA ASN A 73 -9.12 2.60 -16.90
C ASN A 73 -8.32 1.33 -16.60
N PRO A 74 -7.38 1.36 -15.64
CA PRO A 74 -6.79 0.17 -15.05
C PRO A 74 -7.85 -0.84 -14.64
N SER A 75 -7.52 -2.12 -14.77
CA SER A 75 -8.43 -3.24 -14.45
C SER A 75 -8.11 -3.82 -13.08
N PHE A 76 -9.04 -4.54 -12.47
CA PHE A 76 -8.78 -5.31 -11.24
C PHE A 76 -8.48 -6.76 -11.57
N THR A 77 -7.53 -7.34 -10.85
CA THR A 77 -7.10 -8.75 -10.98
C THR A 77 -6.90 -9.36 -9.59
N ASP A 78 -6.71 -10.67 -9.49
CA ASP A 78 -6.33 -11.29 -8.22
C ASP A 78 -4.97 -10.76 -7.72
N GLY A 79 -4.96 -10.28 -6.48
CA GLY A 79 -3.82 -9.70 -5.80
C GLY A 79 -3.16 -10.68 -4.83
N ARG A 80 -2.17 -10.18 -4.07
CA ARG A 80 -1.58 -10.94 -2.95
C ARG A 80 -2.63 -11.21 -1.86
N ILE A 81 -3.49 -10.22 -1.63
CA ILE A 81 -4.68 -10.28 -0.78
C ILE A 81 -5.82 -9.87 -1.72
N ASN A 82 -6.87 -10.69 -1.81
CA ASN A 82 -8.06 -10.45 -2.65
C ASN A 82 -7.74 -9.93 -4.06
N LYS A 83 -8.00 -8.64 -4.33
CA LYS A 83 -7.79 -7.99 -5.63
C LYS A 83 -6.61 -7.02 -5.61
N ALA A 84 -6.14 -6.66 -6.79
CA ALA A 84 -5.12 -5.66 -7.02
C ALA A 84 -5.45 -4.86 -8.27
N LEU A 85 -5.01 -3.61 -8.29
CA LEU A 85 -5.06 -2.77 -9.47
C LEU A 85 -3.99 -3.23 -10.47
N LYS A 86 -4.41 -3.40 -11.73
CA LYS A 86 -3.55 -3.83 -12.84
C LYS A 86 -3.54 -2.78 -13.93
N PHE A 87 -2.36 -2.19 -14.10
CA PHE A 87 -2.04 -1.31 -15.21
C PHE A 87 -1.65 -2.13 -16.45
N LYS A 88 -2.09 -1.67 -17.62
CA LYS A 88 -1.68 -2.21 -18.93
C LYS A 88 -1.14 -1.06 -19.77
N SER A 89 0.07 -0.62 -19.44
CA SER A 89 0.78 0.36 -20.27
C SER A 89 1.74 -0.35 -21.21
N THR A 90 1.84 0.13 -22.45
CA THR A 90 2.82 -0.35 -23.43
C THR A 90 3.81 0.74 -23.85
N SER A 91 3.62 1.98 -23.37
CA SER A 91 4.45 3.15 -23.66
C SER A 91 4.12 4.29 -22.67
N GLN A 92 4.98 5.30 -22.57
CA GLN A 92 4.68 6.49 -21.76
C GLN A 92 3.40 7.22 -22.22
N LYS A 93 3.12 7.23 -23.53
CA LYS A 93 1.97 7.95 -24.11
C LYS A 93 0.62 7.37 -23.72
N ASN A 94 0.56 6.06 -23.46
CA ASN A 94 -0.67 5.35 -23.08
C ASN A 94 -0.60 4.76 -21.65
N ALA A 95 0.31 5.28 -20.83
CA ALA A 95 0.36 4.90 -19.43
C ALA A 95 -0.89 5.41 -18.73
N SER A 96 -1.76 4.48 -18.34
CA SER A 96 -2.84 4.76 -17.40
C SER A 96 -2.28 4.86 -16.00
N TYR A 97 -2.84 5.76 -15.21
CA TYR A 97 -2.50 5.93 -13.81
C TYR A 97 -3.76 6.28 -13.03
N ILE A 98 -3.64 6.27 -11.71
CA ILE A 98 -4.65 6.85 -10.83
C ILE A 98 -4.10 8.17 -10.30
N ASP A 99 -4.91 9.20 -10.29
CA ASP A 99 -4.58 10.46 -9.64
C ASP A 99 -5.13 10.44 -8.21
N LEU A 100 -4.23 10.65 -7.25
CA LEU A 100 -4.58 10.72 -5.83
C LEU A 100 -5.14 12.09 -5.43
N GLY A 101 -5.17 13.03 -6.38
CA GLY A 101 -5.67 14.38 -6.22
C GLY A 101 -4.68 15.34 -5.58
N ASP A 102 -5.01 16.64 -5.64
CA ASP A 102 -4.23 17.71 -5.02
C ASP A 102 -4.67 17.95 -3.56
N THR A 103 -4.30 17.03 -2.66
CA THR A 103 -4.61 17.14 -1.22
C THR A 103 -3.40 17.56 -0.41
N SER A 104 -3.60 18.46 0.56
CA SER A 104 -2.53 18.90 1.47
C SER A 104 -1.97 17.78 2.34
N GLN A 105 -2.77 16.75 2.64
CA GLN A 105 -2.33 15.61 3.46
C GLN A 105 -1.26 14.75 2.77
N LEU A 106 -1.20 14.74 1.43
CA LEU A 106 -0.19 14.00 0.65
C LEU A 106 1.02 14.88 0.28
N LYS A 107 1.06 16.14 0.74
CA LYS A 107 2.19 17.06 0.54
C LYS A 107 3.13 17.02 1.75
N PHE A 108 3.91 15.95 1.84
CA PHE A 108 4.84 15.73 2.97
C PHE A 108 5.90 16.83 3.13
N GLY A 109 6.35 17.44 2.03
CA GLY A 109 7.41 18.45 2.07
C GLY A 109 8.75 17.90 2.57
N GLU A 110 9.62 18.78 3.06
CA GLU A 110 11.00 18.43 3.47
C GLU A 110 11.13 18.03 4.94
N HIS A 111 10.05 18.14 5.72
CA HIS A 111 10.09 18.05 7.18
C HIS A 111 9.08 17.06 7.77
N THR A 112 8.39 16.29 6.91
CA THR A 112 7.43 15.28 7.35
C THR A 112 7.98 13.91 7.01
N ASP A 113 8.21 13.10 8.05
CA ASP A 113 8.51 11.70 7.89
C ASP A 113 7.25 10.96 7.42
N PHE A 114 7.40 10.04 6.47
CA PHE A 114 6.28 9.25 5.97
C PHE A 114 6.73 7.81 5.66
N THR A 115 5.76 6.90 5.65
CA THR A 115 5.97 5.50 5.28
C THR A 115 4.97 5.13 4.19
N ILE A 116 5.43 4.41 3.18
CA ILE A 116 4.59 3.83 2.13
C ILE A 116 4.74 2.31 2.19
N SER A 117 3.63 1.58 2.22
CA SER A 117 3.62 0.12 2.19
C SER A 117 2.68 -0.38 1.10
N PHE A 118 3.15 -1.31 0.27
CA PHE A 118 2.37 -1.86 -0.84
C PHE A 118 2.95 -3.19 -1.34
N TRP A 119 2.11 -3.97 -2.02
CA TRP A 119 2.53 -5.13 -2.80
C TRP A 119 2.65 -4.74 -4.27
N VAL A 120 3.72 -5.16 -4.93
CA VAL A 120 3.91 -4.96 -6.38
C VAL A 120 4.21 -6.29 -7.06
N LYS A 121 3.63 -6.46 -8.26
CA LYS A 121 3.97 -7.53 -9.17
C LYS A 121 4.25 -6.92 -10.54
N SER A 122 5.47 -7.10 -11.01
CA SER A 122 5.90 -6.67 -12.34
C SER A 122 6.41 -7.88 -13.13
N SER A 123 6.20 -7.89 -14.44
CA SER A 123 6.79 -8.87 -15.36
C SER A 123 8.18 -8.46 -15.86
N GLY A 124 8.79 -7.45 -15.22
CA GLY A 124 9.96 -6.74 -15.70
C GLY A 124 9.57 -5.40 -16.31
N VAL A 125 10.51 -4.46 -16.26
CA VAL A 125 10.38 -3.11 -16.82
C VAL A 125 11.50 -2.84 -17.80
N ASN A 126 11.33 -1.82 -18.64
CA ASN A 126 12.42 -1.24 -19.40
C ASN A 126 12.79 0.10 -18.77
N ALA A 127 14.08 0.37 -18.58
CA ALA A 127 14.58 1.55 -17.88
C ALA A 127 14.00 1.65 -16.45
N ASP A 128 13.77 2.88 -15.96
CA ASP A 128 13.36 3.15 -14.58
C ASP A 128 11.98 3.83 -14.50
N PRO A 129 10.87 3.13 -14.83
CA PRO A 129 9.56 3.74 -14.77
C PRO A 129 9.15 4.02 -13.32
N ALA A 130 8.66 5.23 -13.08
CA ALA A 130 7.99 5.58 -11.83
C ALA A 130 6.66 4.82 -11.72
N ILE A 131 6.42 4.18 -10.58
CA ILE A 131 5.16 3.52 -10.25
C ILE A 131 4.31 4.33 -9.26
N ILE A 132 4.95 5.17 -8.44
CA ILE A 132 4.31 6.13 -7.53
C ILE A 132 5.20 7.38 -7.55
N SER A 133 4.64 8.57 -7.75
CA SER A 133 5.43 9.79 -7.91
C SER A 133 4.60 11.05 -7.70
N ASN A 134 5.23 12.10 -7.16
CA ASN A 134 4.76 13.49 -7.29
C ASN A 134 5.76 14.38 -8.07
N LYS A 135 6.82 13.79 -8.63
CA LYS A 135 7.85 14.48 -9.41
C LYS A 135 7.27 15.06 -10.69
N ASP A 136 7.50 16.35 -10.91
CA ASP A 136 7.34 16.97 -12.22
C ASP A 136 8.57 16.65 -13.09
N TRP A 137 8.35 15.92 -14.19
CA TRP A 137 9.41 15.45 -15.08
C TRP A 137 9.75 16.43 -16.22
N ASN A 138 9.11 17.61 -16.28
CA ASN A 138 9.48 18.65 -17.24
C ASN A 138 10.93 19.10 -17.09
N SER A 139 11.51 18.98 -15.88
CA SER A 139 12.93 19.23 -15.61
C SER A 139 13.45 18.35 -14.47
N GLY A 140 14.71 17.89 -14.61
CA GLY A 140 15.42 17.18 -13.55
C GLY A 140 15.58 18.00 -12.26
N GLY A 141 15.59 19.33 -12.35
CA GLY A 141 15.70 20.22 -11.20
C GLY A 141 14.41 20.42 -10.40
N ASN A 142 13.26 19.95 -10.89
CA ASN A 142 11.99 20.13 -10.17
C ASN A 142 11.96 19.23 -8.94
N LEU A 143 11.46 19.74 -7.82
CA LEU A 143 11.35 18.94 -6.59
C LEU A 143 10.29 17.85 -6.72
N GLY A 144 10.48 16.77 -5.97
CA GLY A 144 9.55 15.65 -5.88
C GLY A 144 10.28 14.34 -5.63
N TRP A 145 9.50 13.30 -5.40
CA TRP A 145 9.98 11.94 -5.18
C TRP A 145 9.26 10.97 -6.10
N PHE A 146 9.88 9.82 -6.30
CA PHE A 146 9.26 8.69 -6.96
C PHE A 146 9.74 7.38 -6.36
N ILE A 147 8.90 6.37 -6.47
CA ILE A 147 9.28 4.97 -6.31
C ILE A 147 9.30 4.40 -7.73
N GLY A 148 10.46 3.92 -8.15
CA GLY A 148 10.67 3.31 -9.45
C GLY A 148 10.81 1.79 -9.36
N LEU A 149 10.57 1.13 -10.48
CA LEU A 149 11.10 -0.21 -10.72
C LEU A 149 12.38 -0.06 -11.53
N SER A 150 13.33 -0.98 -11.34
CA SER A 150 14.54 -1.06 -12.14
C SER A 150 14.73 -2.48 -12.68
N VAL A 151 15.59 -2.60 -13.69
CA VAL A 151 15.86 -3.83 -14.45
C VAL A 151 16.64 -4.88 -13.68
#